data_AF-A0ABD6EVJ4-F1
#
_entry.id   AF-A0ABD6EVJ4-F1
#
_cell.length_a   1.000
_cell.length_b   1.000
_cell.length_c   1.000
_cell.angle_alpha   90.00
_cell.angle_beta   90.00
_cell.angle_gamma   90.00
#
_symmetry.space_group_name_H-M   'P 1'
#
loop_
_entity.id
_entity.type
_entity.pdbx_description
1 polymer ?
#
loop_
_entity_poly.entity_id
_entity_poly.type
_entity_poly.pdbx_seq_one_letter_code
_entity_poly.pdbx_strand_id
1 'polypeptide(L)'
;MLCKVFCITPGTVEDCVARLKDGHLLCIAPGGVREALFSDPSRYNIMWARRLGFARVIIGSGTPVIPMFTENCHDAFRTPRWGRKMFRWIYEKSRLPVCPIYGGFPVKMITHLGKPIIFPSEISPEAVRRRVKSDVHDLIREHQRLPGNIFRGILQR
;
A
#
# COMPACT_ATOMS: atom_id res chain seq x y z
N MET A 1 -4.83 -8.54 18.48
CA MET A 1 -4.33 -7.71 19.60
C MET A 1 -3.42 -6.58 19.09
N LEU A 2 -2.36 -6.86 18.31
CA LEU A 2 -1.52 -5.81 17.68
C LEU A 2 -2.27 -4.83 16.75
N CYS A 3 -3.16 -5.32 15.88
CA CYS A 3 -3.89 -4.47 14.94
C CYS A 3 -4.74 -3.40 15.63
N LYS A 4 -5.37 -3.71 16.78
CA LYS A 4 -6.12 -2.73 17.57
C LYS A 4 -5.22 -1.63 18.17
N VAL A 5 -3.98 -1.98 18.55
CA VAL A 5 -2.99 -1.01 19.08
C VAL A 5 -2.56 -0.01 17.99
N PHE A 6 -2.48 -0.45 16.74
CA PHE A 6 -2.18 0.41 15.59
C PHE A 6 -3.43 0.99 14.91
N CYS A 7 -4.62 0.86 15.54
CA CYS A 7 -5.91 1.25 14.95
C CYS A 7 -6.20 0.63 13.56
N ILE A 8 -5.61 -0.52 13.26
CA ILE A 8 -5.87 -1.32 12.08
C ILE A 8 -7.14 -2.14 12.34
N THR A 9 -8.28 -1.62 11.91
CA THR A 9 -9.56 -2.33 11.93
C THR A 9 -9.81 -3.01 10.59
N PRO A 10 -10.28 -4.27 10.56
CA PRO A 10 -10.98 -4.76 9.38
C PRO A 10 -12.27 -3.93 9.27
N GLY A 11 -12.27 -2.95 8.37
CA GLY A 11 -13.44 -2.12 8.08
C GLY A 11 -14.14 -2.59 6.82
N THR A 12 -15.47 -2.63 6.84
CA THR A 12 -16.27 -2.70 5.61
C THR A 12 -16.17 -1.39 4.84
N VAL A 13 -16.66 -1.35 3.60
CA VAL A 13 -16.69 -0.10 2.81
C VAL A 13 -17.54 0.93 3.54
N GLU A 14 -18.66 0.48 4.11
CA GLU A 14 -19.64 1.26 4.83
C GLU A 14 -19.02 1.87 6.10
N ASP A 15 -18.27 1.10 6.88
CA ASP A 15 -17.57 1.59 8.07
C ASP A 15 -16.54 2.68 7.71
N CYS A 16 -15.78 2.46 6.64
CA CYS A 16 -14.76 3.41 6.19
C CYS A 16 -15.41 4.72 5.73
N VAL A 17 -16.53 4.63 5.00
CA VAL A 17 -17.30 5.81 4.55
C VAL A 17 -17.87 6.56 5.74
N ALA A 18 -18.45 5.87 6.73
CA ALA A 18 -18.99 6.50 7.93
C ALA A 18 -17.88 7.26 8.70
N ARG A 19 -16.73 6.63 8.93
CA ARG A 19 -15.59 7.29 9.63
C ARG A 19 -15.11 8.53 8.89
N LEU A 20 -15.02 8.48 7.56
CA LEU A 20 -14.62 9.63 6.75
C LEU A 20 -15.65 10.78 6.82
N LYS A 21 -16.95 10.46 6.83
CA LYS A 21 -18.02 11.45 7.00
C LYS A 21 -18.05 12.08 8.38
N ASP A 22 -17.63 11.35 9.41
CA ASP A 22 -17.46 11.86 10.78
C ASP A 22 -16.20 12.76 10.92
N GLY A 23 -15.47 13.02 9.83
CA GLY A 23 -14.31 13.92 9.82
C GLY A 23 -13.00 13.24 10.23
N HIS A 24 -12.96 11.90 10.32
CA HIS A 24 -11.71 11.19 10.59
C HIS A 24 -10.84 11.05 9.34
N LEU A 25 -9.53 10.87 9.55
CA LEU A 25 -8.58 10.49 8.51
C LEU A 25 -8.51 8.97 8.36
N LEU A 26 -8.34 8.51 7.12
CA LEU A 26 -8.20 7.10 6.80
C LEU A 26 -7.01 6.86 5.86
N CYS A 27 -6.08 6.02 6.29
CA CYS A 27 -4.98 5.53 5.46
C CYS A 27 -5.30 4.12 4.96
N ILE A 28 -5.30 3.92 3.64
CA ILE A 28 -5.61 2.63 3.02
C ILE A 28 -4.43 2.18 2.17
N ALA A 29 -3.96 0.95 2.39
CA ALA A 29 -3.02 0.26 1.51
C ALA A 29 -3.80 -0.69 0.57
N PRO A 30 -4.09 -0.34 -0.70
CA PRO A 30 -5.00 -1.13 -1.54
C PRO A 30 -4.47 -2.54 -1.83
N GLY A 31 -3.15 -2.70 -1.94
CA GLY A 31 -2.48 -3.99 -2.11
C GLY A 31 -2.47 -4.86 -0.86
N GLY A 32 -2.71 -4.26 0.32
CA GLY A 32 -2.81 -4.91 1.62
C GLY A 32 -1.69 -5.91 1.90
N VAL A 33 -2.00 -6.94 2.70
CA VAL A 33 -1.02 -7.97 3.09
C VAL A 33 -0.39 -8.69 1.89
N ARG A 34 -1.16 -8.91 0.82
CA ARG A 34 -0.63 -9.59 -0.39
C ARG A 34 0.49 -8.79 -1.05
N GLU A 35 0.31 -7.48 -1.21
CA GLU A 35 1.36 -6.62 -1.75
C GLU A 35 2.53 -6.49 -0.78
N ALA A 36 2.26 -6.29 0.51
CA ALA A 36 3.31 -6.20 1.52
C ALA A 36 4.25 -7.42 1.52
N LEU A 37 3.70 -8.63 1.36
CA LEU A 37 4.49 -9.87 1.38
C LEU A 37 5.13 -10.20 0.01
N PHE A 38 4.43 -9.91 -1.09
CA PHE A 38 4.76 -10.46 -2.41
C PHE A 38 5.07 -9.42 -3.49
N SER A 39 5.09 -8.12 -3.17
CA SER A 39 5.70 -7.08 -4.01
C SER A 39 7.21 -7.37 -4.16
N ASP A 40 7.74 -7.26 -5.37
CA ASP A 40 9.18 -7.34 -5.63
C ASP A 40 9.84 -6.12 -5.00
N PRO A 41 10.60 -6.31 -3.91
CA PRO A 41 11.14 -5.19 -3.17
C PRO A 41 12.29 -4.51 -3.91
N SER A 42 12.76 -5.05 -5.04
CA SER A 42 13.72 -4.38 -5.93
C SER A 42 13.07 -3.50 -7.00
N ARG A 43 11.79 -3.71 -7.30
CA ARG A 43 11.08 -3.01 -8.38
C ARG A 43 9.89 -2.19 -7.90
N TYR A 44 9.48 -2.34 -6.63
CA TYR A 44 8.37 -1.60 -6.04
C TYR A 44 7.07 -1.73 -6.87
N ASN A 45 6.79 -2.94 -7.36
CA ASN A 45 5.66 -3.17 -8.24
C ASN A 45 4.32 -3.16 -7.48
N ILE A 46 3.36 -2.41 -7.99
CA ILE A 46 2.04 -2.31 -7.39
C ILE A 46 1.20 -3.57 -7.72
N MET A 47 0.71 -4.26 -6.68
CA MET A 47 -0.01 -5.55 -6.69
C MET A 47 -1.46 -5.46 -6.19
N TRP A 48 -2.22 -4.45 -6.61
CA TRP A 48 -3.63 -4.27 -6.20
C TRP A 48 -4.60 -5.32 -6.76
N ALA A 49 -4.18 -6.11 -7.77
CA ALA A 49 -5.01 -7.11 -8.44
C ALA A 49 -6.38 -6.53 -8.87
N ARG A 50 -7.49 -7.23 -8.57
CA ARG A 50 -8.87 -6.79 -8.85
C ARG A 50 -9.53 -6.09 -7.64
N ARG A 51 -8.75 -5.58 -6.68
CA ARG A 51 -9.33 -4.93 -5.49
C ARG A 51 -9.87 -3.55 -5.82
N LEU A 52 -11.13 -3.32 -5.44
CA LEU A 52 -11.88 -2.08 -5.69
C LEU A 52 -12.51 -1.50 -4.42
N GLY A 53 -12.35 -2.13 -3.25
CA GLY A 53 -12.96 -1.66 -2.00
C GLY A 53 -12.59 -0.23 -1.66
N PHE A 54 -11.30 0.12 -1.74
CA PHE A 54 -10.84 1.50 -1.51
C PHE A 54 -11.46 2.50 -2.49
N ALA A 55 -11.64 2.13 -3.77
CA ALA A 55 -12.27 2.98 -4.76
C ALA A 55 -13.75 3.22 -4.44
N ARG A 56 -14.46 2.20 -3.95
CA ARG A 56 -15.84 2.34 -3.46
C ARG A 56 -15.92 3.24 -2.23
N VAL A 57 -14.95 3.15 -1.31
CA VAL A 57 -14.86 4.06 -0.15
C VAL A 57 -14.69 5.51 -0.61
N ILE A 58 -13.79 5.75 -1.56
CA ILE A 58 -13.54 7.09 -2.13
C ILE A 58 -14.84 7.66 -2.73
N ILE A 59 -15.51 6.88 -3.60
CA ILE A 59 -16.75 7.31 -4.25
C ILE A 59 -17.86 7.56 -3.22
N GLY A 60 -18.06 6.65 -2.27
CA GLY A 60 -19.15 6.73 -1.29
C GLY A 60 -18.95 7.80 -0.21
N SER A 61 -17.69 8.19 0.06
CA SER A 61 -17.37 9.26 1.01
C SER A 61 -17.31 10.63 0.35
N GLY A 62 -16.96 10.71 -0.95
CA GLY A 62 -16.76 11.99 -1.64
C GLY A 62 -15.57 12.81 -1.11
N THR A 63 -14.73 12.22 -0.26
CA THR A 63 -13.61 12.93 0.36
C THR A 63 -12.41 13.02 -0.59
N PRO A 64 -11.59 14.09 -0.49
CA PRO A 64 -10.34 14.19 -1.23
C PRO A 64 -9.40 13.02 -0.93
N VAL A 65 -8.73 12.53 -1.96
CA VAL A 65 -7.76 11.43 -1.88
C VAL A 65 -6.37 11.99 -2.11
N ILE A 66 -5.43 11.64 -1.24
CA ILE A 66 -4.02 12.00 -1.41
C ILE A 66 -3.25 10.70 -1.67
N PRO A 67 -2.76 10.45 -2.90
CA PRO A 67 -1.88 9.32 -3.16
C PRO A 67 -0.57 9.53 -2.41
N MET A 68 -0.02 8.47 -1.81
CA MET A 68 1.22 8.54 -1.06
C MET A 68 2.13 7.36 -1.34
N PHE A 69 3.43 7.60 -1.19
CA PHE A 69 4.47 6.58 -1.32
C PHE A 69 5.57 6.82 -0.29
N THR A 70 6.07 5.76 0.36
CA THR A 70 7.19 5.86 1.30
C THR A 70 8.45 5.25 0.69
N GLU A 71 9.43 6.11 0.43
CA GLU A 71 10.75 5.76 -0.08
C GLU A 71 11.44 4.76 0.86
N ASN A 72 12.18 3.81 0.29
CA ASN A 72 12.98 2.81 1.01
C ASN A 72 12.18 1.89 1.96
N CYS A 73 10.84 1.89 1.92
CA CYS A 73 10.02 1.05 2.79
C CYS A 73 10.33 -0.46 2.63
N HIS A 74 10.59 -0.90 1.40
CA HIS A 74 11.01 -2.26 1.08
C HIS A 74 12.51 -2.51 1.34
N ASP A 75 13.34 -1.47 1.47
CA ASP A 75 14.73 -1.60 1.92
C ASP A 75 14.81 -1.75 3.43
N ALA A 76 13.88 -1.12 4.17
CA ALA A 76 13.74 -1.30 5.62
C ALA A 76 13.27 -2.70 5.99
N PHE A 77 12.37 -3.28 5.20
CA PHE A 77 11.77 -4.60 5.43
C PHE A 77 11.70 -5.44 4.15
N ARG A 78 12.24 -6.66 4.21
CA ARG A 78 12.32 -7.59 3.08
C ARG A 78 11.62 -8.91 3.39
N THR A 79 11.14 -9.57 2.33
CA THR A 79 10.68 -10.96 2.39
C THR A 79 11.70 -11.89 1.73
N PRO A 80 11.88 -13.13 2.22
CA PRO A 80 12.76 -14.11 1.60
C PRO A 80 12.42 -14.33 0.13
N ARG A 81 13.45 -14.37 -0.72
CA ARG A 81 13.29 -14.70 -2.15
C ARG A 81 13.10 -16.20 -2.37
N TRP A 82 13.74 -17.03 -1.54
CA TRP A 82 13.56 -18.47 -1.55
C TRP A 82 12.17 -18.85 -1.05
N GLY A 83 11.54 -19.87 -1.63
CA GLY A 83 10.21 -20.33 -1.23
C GLY A 83 9.05 -19.39 -1.59
N ARG A 84 9.29 -18.23 -2.24
CA ARG A 84 8.24 -17.24 -2.54
C ARG A 84 7.03 -17.79 -3.28
N LYS A 85 7.23 -18.74 -4.22
CA LYS A 85 6.13 -19.43 -4.92
C LYS A 85 5.28 -20.28 -3.97
N MET A 86 5.94 -21.06 -3.10
CA MET A 86 5.28 -21.88 -2.08
C MET A 86 4.52 -21.01 -1.07
N PHE A 87 5.16 -19.98 -0.50
CA PHE A 87 4.50 -19.07 0.45
C PHE A 87 3.32 -18.33 -0.18
N ARG A 88 3.42 -17.94 -1.45
CA ARG A 88 2.30 -17.34 -2.18
C ARG A 88 1.15 -18.32 -2.34
N TRP A 89 1.44 -19.57 -2.74
CA TRP A 89 0.41 -20.61 -2.87
C TRP A 89 -0.28 -20.88 -1.53
N ILE A 90 0.47 -21.02 -0.44
CA ILE A 90 -0.09 -21.19 0.91
C ILE A 90 -0.96 -19.99 1.27
N TYR A 91 -0.46 -18.75 1.09
CA TYR A 91 -1.21 -17.53 1.39
C TYR A 91 -2.50 -17.41 0.56
N GLU A 92 -2.47 -17.78 -0.72
CA GLU A 92 -3.66 -17.71 -1.58
C GLU A 92 -4.74 -18.72 -1.14
N LYS A 93 -4.33 -19.87 -0.56
CA LYS A 93 -5.23 -20.89 -0.02
C LYS A 93 -5.73 -20.59 1.39
N SER A 94 -4.85 -20.14 2.29
CA SER A 94 -5.17 -19.98 3.73
C SER A 94 -5.46 -18.55 4.16
N ARG A 95 -5.03 -17.55 3.37
CA ARG A 95 -5.04 -16.12 3.73
C ARG A 95 -4.22 -15.77 4.98
N LEU A 96 -3.45 -16.71 5.51
CA LEU A 96 -2.58 -16.50 6.68
C LEU A 96 -1.24 -15.89 6.24
N PRO A 97 -0.72 -14.88 6.96
CA PRO A 97 0.55 -14.22 6.65
C PRO A 97 1.76 -15.10 7.05
N VAL A 98 1.93 -16.23 6.36
CA VAL A 98 2.99 -17.22 6.64
C VAL A 98 4.36 -16.85 6.04
N CYS A 99 4.43 -15.80 5.23
CA CYS A 99 5.68 -15.38 4.60
C CYS A 99 6.53 -14.63 5.63
N PRO A 100 7.76 -15.09 5.94
CA PRO A 100 8.62 -14.40 6.90
C PRO A 100 8.94 -12.99 6.41
N ILE A 101 9.04 -12.04 7.33
CA ILE A 101 9.56 -10.69 7.08
C ILE A 101 10.81 -10.53 7.95
N TYR A 102 11.90 -10.05 7.36
CA TYR A 102 13.10 -9.66 8.08
C TYR A 102 13.44 -8.22 7.73
N GLY A 103 14.05 -7.48 8.65
CA GLY A 103 14.29 -6.05 8.44
C GLY A 103 14.47 -5.29 9.73
N GLY A 104 14.04 -4.03 9.72
CA GLY A 104 14.42 -3.03 10.72
C GLY A 104 15.78 -2.39 10.39
N PHE A 105 16.17 -2.43 9.11
CA PHE A 105 17.41 -1.78 8.68
C PHE A 105 17.30 -0.26 8.84
N PRO A 106 18.36 0.42 9.28
CA PRO A 106 18.34 1.85 9.61
C PRO A 106 18.37 2.76 8.37
N VAL A 107 17.59 2.42 7.34
CA VAL A 107 17.47 3.21 6.09
C VAL A 107 16.61 4.46 6.31
N LYS A 108 16.93 5.53 5.58
CA LYS A 108 16.11 6.74 5.60
C LYS A 108 14.80 6.50 4.86
N MET A 109 13.66 6.66 5.53
CA MET A 109 12.33 6.58 4.93
C MET A 109 11.74 7.98 4.81
N ILE A 110 11.26 8.34 3.63
CA ILE A 110 10.60 9.62 3.35
C ILE A 110 9.24 9.31 2.75
N THR A 111 8.18 9.86 3.33
CA THR A 111 6.83 9.73 2.78
C THR A 111 6.53 10.93 1.89
N HIS A 112 6.28 10.63 0.62
CA HIS A 112 5.94 11.58 -0.43
C HIS A 112 4.43 11.59 -0.62
N LEU A 113 3.83 12.78 -0.57
CA LEU A 113 2.40 13.00 -0.77
C LEU A 113 2.18 13.63 -2.14
N GLY A 114 1.31 13.03 -2.94
CA GLY A 114 0.87 13.61 -4.20
C GLY A 114 -0.19 14.70 -4.00
N LYS A 115 -0.67 15.24 -5.12
CA LYS A 115 -1.71 16.28 -5.09
C LYS A 115 -3.06 15.66 -4.65
N PRO A 116 -3.88 16.38 -3.85
CA PRO A 116 -5.23 15.95 -3.55
C PRO A 116 -6.08 15.78 -4.81
N ILE A 117 -6.90 14.73 -4.84
CA ILE A 117 -7.76 14.38 -5.96
C ILE A 117 -9.19 14.25 -5.44
N ILE A 118 -10.11 14.99 -6.05
CA ILE A 118 -11.54 14.82 -5.82
C ILE A 118 -12.10 14.08 -7.03
N PHE A 119 -12.83 13.00 -6.78
CA PHE A 119 -13.44 12.20 -7.82
C PHE A 119 -14.93 12.55 -7.95
N PRO A 120 -15.48 12.63 -9.18
CA PRO A 120 -16.92 12.73 -9.38
C PRO A 120 -17.65 11.50 -8.81
N SER A 121 -18.88 11.65 -8.33
CA SER A 121 -19.69 10.55 -7.77
C SER A 121 -20.03 9.45 -8.77
N GLU A 122 -20.14 9.77 -10.06
CA GLU A 122 -20.53 8.83 -11.12
C GLU A 122 -19.35 8.06 -11.73
N ILE A 123 -18.13 8.26 -11.23
CA ILE A 123 -16.95 7.58 -11.77
C ILE A 123 -16.97 6.07 -11.44
N SER A 124 -16.52 5.23 -12.37
CA SER A 124 -16.37 3.80 -12.08
C SER A 124 -15.24 3.53 -11.08
N PRO A 125 -15.39 2.57 -10.15
CA PRO A 125 -14.34 2.15 -9.23
C PRO A 125 -13.03 1.75 -9.93
N GLU A 126 -13.13 1.16 -11.13
CA GLU A 126 -11.98 0.79 -11.96
C GLU A 126 -11.21 1.99 -12.45
N ALA A 127 -11.90 3.10 -12.78
CA ALA A 127 -11.27 4.33 -13.20
C ALA A 127 -10.57 5.04 -12.05
N VAL A 128 -11.20 5.09 -10.87
CA VAL A 128 -10.54 5.55 -9.63
C VAL A 128 -9.29 4.73 -9.37
N ARG A 129 -9.39 3.40 -9.40
CA ARG A 129 -8.24 2.50 -9.20
C ARG A 129 -7.12 2.80 -10.18
N ARG A 130 -7.43 2.96 -11.47
CA ARG A 130 -6.44 3.24 -12.51
C ARG A 130 -5.73 4.56 -12.26
N ARG A 131 -6.49 5.61 -11.93
CA ARG A 131 -5.94 6.95 -11.68
C ARG A 131 -5.03 6.95 -10.46
N VAL A 132 -5.53 6.52 -9.30
CA VAL A 132 -4.72 6.47 -8.06
C VAL A 132 -3.50 5.57 -8.23
N LYS A 133 -3.61 4.46 -8.96
CA LYS A 133 -2.47 3.59 -9.26
C LYS A 133 -1.41 4.30 -10.09
N SER A 134 -1.82 5.08 -11.09
CA SER A 134 -0.90 5.89 -11.91
C SER A 134 -0.17 6.91 -11.05
N ASP A 135 -0.90 7.65 -10.22
CA ASP A 135 -0.32 8.72 -9.40
C ASP A 135 0.67 8.15 -8.36
N VAL A 136 0.36 7.00 -7.72
CA VAL A 136 1.32 6.30 -6.84
C VAL A 136 2.53 5.78 -7.62
N HIS A 137 2.33 5.30 -8.85
CA HIS A 137 3.43 4.84 -9.70
C HIS A 137 4.36 6.00 -10.10
N ASP A 138 3.81 7.17 -10.39
CA ASP A 138 4.58 8.37 -10.68
C ASP A 138 5.41 8.81 -9.47
N LEU A 139 4.83 8.80 -8.26
CA LEU A 139 5.58 9.04 -7.01
C LEU A 139 6.73 8.05 -6.81
N ILE A 140 6.51 6.76 -7.09
CA ILE A 140 7.58 5.74 -7.01
C ILE A 140 8.69 6.06 -8.03
N ARG A 141 8.32 6.39 -9.27
CA ARG A 141 9.29 6.69 -10.34
C ARG A 141 10.13 7.93 -10.02
N GLU A 142 9.51 8.94 -9.42
CA GLU A 142 10.16 10.19 -9.07
C GLU A 142 11.12 10.04 -7.88
N HIS A 143 10.69 9.32 -6.84
CA HIS A 143 11.39 9.34 -5.55
C HIS A 143 12.18 8.08 -5.22
N GLN A 144 11.86 6.91 -5.82
CA GLN A 144 12.57 5.67 -5.52
C GLN A 144 13.68 5.40 -6.54
N ARG A 145 14.91 5.25 -6.04
CA ARG A 145 16.00 4.69 -6.84
C ARG A 145 15.84 3.19 -6.98
N LEU A 146 15.77 2.71 -8.23
CA LEU A 146 15.66 1.29 -8.56
C LEU A 146 16.96 0.78 -9.23
N PRO A 147 17.36 -0.49 -8.99
CA PRO A 147 16.76 -1.42 -8.04
C PRO A 147 17.01 -0.98 -6.59
N GLY A 148 16.02 -1.19 -5.72
CA GLY A 148 16.14 -0.89 -4.28
C GLY A 148 17.30 -1.67 -3.64
N ASN A 149 18.06 -1.02 -2.77
CA ASN A 149 19.30 -1.55 -2.19
C ASN A 149 19.48 -1.07 -0.74
N ILE A 150 19.60 -2.02 0.18
CA ILE A 150 19.71 -1.76 1.63
C ILE A 150 20.94 -0.89 1.95
N PHE A 151 22.11 -1.22 1.43
CA PHE A 151 23.35 -0.46 1.69
C PHE A 151 23.22 0.98 1.21
N ARG A 152 22.64 1.18 0.02
CA ARG A 152 22.38 2.53 -0.49
C ARG A 152 21.41 3.29 0.41
N GLY A 153 20.34 2.65 0.87
CA GLY A 153 19.37 3.26 1.79
C GLY A 153 19.98 3.63 3.14
N ILE A 154 20.96 2.87 3.62
CA ILE A 154 21.72 3.19 4.85
C ILE A 154 22.65 4.39 4.60
N LEU A 155 23.32 4.47 3.45
CA LEU A 155 24.23 5.58 3.11
C LEU A 155 23.52 6.92 2.85
N GLN A 156 22.21 6.93 2.62
CA GLN A 156 21.40 8.14 2.44
C GLN A 156 21.06 8.87 3.76
N ARG A 157 21.48 8.31 4.89
CA ARG A 157 21.15 8.82 6.23
C ARG A 157 21.91 10.09 6.57
#